data_AF-A0A936ECX9-F1
#
_entry.id   AF-A0A936ECX9-F1
#
_cell.length_a   1.000
_cell.length_b   1.000
_cell.length_c   1.000
_cell.angle_alpha   90.00
_cell.angle_beta   90.00
_cell.angle_gamma   90.00
#
_symmetry.space_group_name_H-M   'P 1'
#
loop_
_entity.id
_entity.type
_entity.pdbx_description
1 polymer ?
#
loop_
_entity_poly.entity_id
_entity_poly.type
_entity_poly.pdbx_seq_one_letter_code
_entity_poly.pdbx_strand_id
1 'polypeptide(L)'
;MTQLVVDMPPEMYEWVNKQAKVLGKSSSAVVVDMLAMSAQEPPSLPPVDMRAYAIQALRDAGLLVEISQQEKELAKQWTMPLEEIRAALGEAGGQPLSELIIEMRR
;
A
#
# COMPACT_ATOMS: atom_id res chain seq x y z
N MET A 1 6.57 -26.91 23.02
CA MET A 1 5.11 -26.75 22.90
C MET A 1 4.79 -25.33 23.27
N THR A 2 4.22 -24.56 22.36
CA THR A 2 3.86 -23.15 22.61
C THR A 2 2.35 -23.09 22.74
N GLN A 3 1.85 -22.63 23.88
CA GLN A 3 0.40 -22.50 24.13
C GLN A 3 0.03 -21.03 23.98
N LEU A 4 -0.88 -20.74 23.05
CA LEU A 4 -1.46 -19.41 22.84
C LEU A 4 -2.89 -19.44 23.37
N VAL A 5 -3.22 -18.53 24.29
CA VAL A 5 -4.59 -18.32 24.75
C VAL A 5 -5.13 -17.11 24.00
N VAL A 6 -6.16 -17.34 23.20
CA VAL A 6 -6.83 -16.28 22.43
C VAL A 6 -8.17 -16.01 23.12
N ASP A 7 -8.33 -14.79 23.62
CA ASP A 7 -9.61 -14.33 24.14
C ASP A 7 -10.48 -13.92 22.95
N MET A 8 -11.64 -14.55 22.80
CA MET A 8 -12.51 -14.39 21.63
C MET A 8 -13.93 -14.04 22.05
N PRO A 9 -14.59 -13.10 21.35
CA PRO A 9 -16.01 -12.84 21.56
C PRO A 9 -16.86 -14.09 21.35
N PRO A 10 -17.99 -14.24 22.08
CA PRO A 10 -18.84 -15.44 22.00
C PRO A 10 -19.31 -15.76 20.58
N GLU A 11 -19.64 -14.73 19.80
CA GLU A 11 -20.09 -14.83 18.42
C GLU A 11 -19.02 -15.43 17.49
N MET A 12 -17.76 -15.04 17.71
CA MET A 12 -16.62 -15.56 16.95
C MET A 12 -16.32 -17.00 17.35
N TYR A 13 -16.41 -17.33 18.64
CA TYR A 13 -16.25 -18.71 19.10
C TYR A 13 -17.30 -19.64 18.48
N GLU A 14 -18.58 -19.23 18.45
CA GLU A 14 -19.65 -20.01 17.81
C GLU A 14 -19.39 -20.22 16.32
N TRP A 15 -18.94 -19.18 15.62
CA TRP A 15 -18.61 -19.26 14.20
C TRP A 15 -17.46 -20.26 13.95
N VAL A 16 -16.38 -20.18 14.73
CA VAL A 16 -15.25 -21.13 14.64
C VAL A 16 -15.73 -22.56 14.88
N ASN A 17 -16.61 -22.77 15.85
CA ASN A 17 -17.13 -24.09 16.18
C ASN A 17 -18.01 -24.66 15.06
N LYS A 18 -18.80 -23.81 14.39
CA LYS A 18 -19.57 -24.19 13.19
C LYS A 18 -18.64 -24.57 12.04
N GLN A 19 -17.60 -23.78 11.78
CA GLN A 19 -16.63 -24.06 10.72
C GLN A 19 -15.83 -25.34 11.00
N ALA A 20 -15.43 -25.56 12.25
CA ALA A 20 -14.76 -26.79 12.68
C ALA A 20 -15.61 -28.04 12.38
N LYS A 21 -16.93 -27.98 12.64
CA LYS A 21 -17.87 -29.06 12.31
C LYS A 21 -17.99 -29.30 10.80
N VAL A 22 -18.06 -28.24 10.00
CA VAL A 22 -18.16 -28.35 8.53
C VAL A 22 -16.88 -28.95 7.94
N LEU A 23 -15.72 -28.56 8.46
CA LEU A 23 -14.41 -28.97 7.97
C LEU A 23 -13.92 -30.29 8.59
N GLY A 24 -14.63 -30.84 9.57
CA GLY A 24 -14.21 -32.03 10.32
C GLY A 24 -12.90 -31.82 11.11
N LYS A 25 -12.56 -30.57 11.42
CA LYS A 25 -11.33 -30.16 12.13
C LYS A 25 -11.65 -29.80 13.58
N SER A 26 -10.61 -29.71 14.42
CA SER A 26 -10.76 -29.09 15.74
C SER A 26 -10.85 -27.57 15.62
N SER A 27 -11.55 -26.93 16.56
CA SER A 27 -11.64 -25.46 16.64
C SER A 27 -10.25 -24.80 16.71
N SER A 28 -9.31 -25.40 17.44
CA SER A 28 -7.92 -24.94 17.50
C SER A 28 -7.24 -24.96 16.13
N ALA A 29 -7.45 -26.00 15.31
CA ALA A 29 -6.85 -26.07 13.98
C ALA A 29 -7.41 -24.98 13.06
N VAL A 30 -8.72 -24.70 13.14
CA VAL A 30 -9.37 -23.63 12.38
C VAL A 30 -8.83 -22.25 12.77
N VAL A 31 -8.62 -22.00 14.06
CA VAL A 31 -8.02 -20.74 14.54
C VAL A 31 -6.59 -20.59 14.05
N VAL A 32 -5.79 -21.67 14.10
CA VAL A 32 -4.40 -21.64 13.59
C VAL A 32 -4.36 -21.38 12.09
N ASP A 33 -5.22 -22.04 11.31
CA ASP A 33 -5.31 -21.82 9.87
C ASP A 33 -5.71 -20.36 9.56
N MET A 34 -6.68 -19.80 10.28
CA MET A 34 -7.05 -18.39 10.14
C MET A 34 -5.91 -17.43 10.48
N LEU A 35 -5.21 -17.67 11.61
CA LEU A 35 -4.08 -16.84 12.02
C LEU A 35 -2.96 -16.91 10.97
N ALA A 36 -2.68 -18.09 10.42
CA ALA A 36 -1.71 -18.27 9.35
C ALA A 36 -2.11 -17.53 8.08
N MET A 37 -3.39 -17.54 7.70
CA MET A 37 -3.90 -16.77 6.56
C MET A 37 -3.77 -15.26 6.79
N SER A 38 -4.13 -14.77 7.97
CA SER A 38 -4.01 -13.34 8.32
C SER A 38 -2.57 -12.85 8.43
N ALA A 39 -1.63 -13.75 8.77
CA ALA A 39 -0.20 -13.43 8.80
C ALA A 39 0.44 -13.39 7.40
N GLN A 40 -0.22 -13.98 6.40
CA GLN A 40 0.20 -13.90 4.99
C GLN A 40 -0.37 -12.66 4.29
N GLU A 41 -1.46 -12.08 4.79
CA GLU A 41 -1.91 -10.78 4.32
C GLU A 41 -0.93 -9.69 4.79
N PRO A 42 -0.43 -8.83 3.88
CA PRO A 42 0.33 -7.67 4.31
C PRO A 42 -0.55 -6.83 5.24
N PRO A 43 -0.01 -6.29 6.34
CA PRO A 43 -0.80 -5.53 7.30
C PRO A 43 -1.54 -4.42 6.57
N SER A 44 -2.87 -4.42 6.66
CA SER A 44 -3.69 -3.29 6.22
C SER A 44 -3.38 -2.12 7.15
N LEU A 45 -2.41 -1.30 6.73
CA LEU A 45 -2.01 -0.14 7.50
C LEU A 45 -3.18 0.83 7.62
N PRO A 46 -3.38 1.46 8.79
CA PRO A 46 -4.41 2.47 8.98
C PRO A 46 -4.24 3.61 7.96
N PRO A 47 -5.33 4.28 7.54
CA PRO A 47 -5.34 5.23 6.44
C PRO A 47 -4.48 6.50 6.65
N VAL A 48 -3.88 6.66 7.82
CA VAL A 48 -3.04 7.82 8.16
C VAL A 48 -1.66 7.75 7.48
N ASP A 49 -1.23 6.58 7.01
CA ASP A 49 0.16 6.41 6.54
C ASP A 49 0.30 5.78 5.14
N MET A 50 -0.78 5.75 4.35
CA MET A 50 -0.73 5.20 2.98
C MET A 50 0.31 5.90 2.11
N ARG A 51 0.55 7.20 2.32
CA ARG A 51 1.60 7.93 1.60
C ARG A 51 2.98 7.45 1.99
N ALA A 52 3.27 7.29 3.28
CA ALA A 52 4.56 6.79 3.73
C ALA A 52 4.77 5.34 3.33
N TYR A 53 3.72 4.51 3.41
CA TYR A 53 3.74 3.14 2.94
C TYR A 53 3.99 3.03 1.45
N ALA A 54 3.29 3.81 0.63
CA ALA A 54 3.52 3.83 -0.81
C ALA A 54 4.94 4.30 -1.16
N ILE A 55 5.46 5.32 -0.46
CA ILE A 55 6.84 5.78 -0.63
C ILE A 55 7.83 4.67 -0.27
N GLN A 56 7.59 3.96 0.83
CA GLN A 56 8.45 2.88 1.28
C GLN A 56 8.40 1.69 0.31
N ALA A 57 7.21 1.26 -0.12
CA ALA A 57 7.05 0.19 -1.10
C ALA A 57 7.72 0.53 -2.44
N LEU A 58 7.62 1.78 -2.90
CA LEU A 58 8.30 2.24 -4.12
C LEU A 58 9.82 2.29 -3.96
N ARG A 59 10.31 2.64 -2.76
CA ARG A 59 11.74 2.62 -2.43
C ARG A 59 12.27 1.19 -2.40
N ASP A 60 11.55 0.28 -1.75
CA ASP A 60 11.92 -1.14 -1.64
C ASP A 60 11.91 -1.83 -3.02
N ALA A 61 11.00 -1.42 -3.92
CA ALA A 61 10.96 -1.87 -5.30
C ALA A 61 12.03 -1.22 -6.21
N GLY A 62 12.84 -0.28 -5.69
CA GLY A 62 13.80 0.49 -6.49
C GLY A 62 13.17 1.41 -7.55
N LEU A 63 11.86 1.65 -7.46
CA LEU A 63 11.08 2.47 -8.40
C LEU A 63 11.02 3.94 -7.99
N LEU A 64 11.40 4.25 -6.74
CA LEU A 64 11.54 5.62 -6.27
C LEU A 64 12.91 6.16 -6.68
N VAL A 65 12.94 7.01 -7.69
CA VAL A 65 14.17 7.69 -8.12
C VAL A 65 14.45 8.83 -7.15
N GLU A 66 15.61 8.79 -6.48
CA GLU A 66 16.08 9.92 -5.70
C GLU A 66 16.54 11.04 -6.62
N ILE A 67 15.92 12.21 -6.49
CA ILE A 67 16.32 13.42 -7.21
C ILE A 67 17.72 13.82 -6.73
N SER A 68 18.67 13.85 -7.66
CA SER A 68 20.06 14.25 -7.41
C SER A 68 20.17 15.71 -6.97
N GLN A 69 21.29 16.07 -6.35
CA GLN A 69 21.51 17.45 -5.93
C GLN A 69 21.52 18.42 -7.13
N GLN A 70 22.04 17.99 -8.28
CA GLN A 70 22.01 18.79 -9.51
C GLN A 70 20.59 19.03 -10.02
N GLU A 71 19.73 18.02 -10.00
CA GLU A 71 18.32 18.17 -10.40
C GLU A 71 17.55 19.08 -9.42
N LYS A 72 17.88 19.03 -8.12
CA LYS A 72 17.31 19.96 -7.13
C LYS A 72 17.75 21.40 -7.39
N GLU A 73 19.01 21.63 -7.75
CA GLU A 73 19.49 22.97 -8.10
C GLU A 73 18.87 23.47 -9.42
N LEU A 74 18.70 22.60 -10.41
CA LEU A 74 17.97 22.92 -11.63
C LEU A 74 16.51 23.27 -11.32
N ALA A 75 15.82 22.49 -10.49
CA ALA A 75 14.43 22.78 -10.10
C ALA A 75 14.28 24.15 -9.40
N LYS A 76 15.27 24.58 -8.61
CA LYS A 76 15.27 25.92 -7.99
C LYS A 76 15.41 27.06 -9.00
N GLN A 77 16.04 26.80 -10.15
CA GLN A 77 16.20 27.81 -11.22
C GLN A 77 14.92 28.00 -12.04
N TRP A 78 13.98 27.05 -11.96
CA TRP A 78 12.72 27.07 -12.69
C TRP A 78 11.59 27.54 -11.77
N THR A 79 11.43 28.85 -11.66
CA THR A 79 10.38 29.50 -10.86
C THR A 79 9.10 29.76 -11.65
N MET A 80 8.68 28.81 -12.49
CA MET A 80 7.35 28.91 -13.07
C MET A 80 6.32 28.55 -11.99
N PRO A 81 5.39 29.44 -11.63
CA PRO A 81 4.39 29.14 -10.62
C PRO A 81 3.53 27.97 -11.08
N LEU A 82 3.15 27.11 -10.14
CA LEU A 82 2.42 25.88 -10.41
C LEU A 82 1.11 26.13 -11.19
N GLU A 83 0.51 27.30 -11.00
CA GLU A 83 -0.70 27.70 -11.72
C GLU A 83 -0.44 28.07 -13.18
N GLU A 84 0.71 28.63 -13.52
CA GLU A 84 1.11 28.83 -14.93
C GLU A 84 1.44 27.50 -15.61
N ILE A 85 2.07 26.57 -14.88
CA ILE A 85 2.30 25.21 -15.36
C ILE A 85 0.95 24.51 -15.61
N ARG A 86 0.00 24.63 -14.68
CA ARG A 86 -1.35 24.07 -14.83
C ARG A 86 -2.14 24.71 -15.96
N ALA A 87 -2.03 26.02 -16.14
CA ALA A 87 -2.68 26.72 -17.26
C ALA A 87 -2.10 26.25 -18.60
N ALA A 88 -0.77 26.19 -18.72
CA ALA A 88 -0.10 25.72 -19.94
C ALA A 88 -0.42 24.25 -20.26
N LEU A 89 -0.55 23.39 -19.25
CA LEU A 89 -0.89 21.97 -19.41
C LEU A 89 -2.41 21.74 -19.57
N GLY A 90 -3.25 22.65 -19.08
CA GLY A 90 -4.72 22.54 -19.15
C GLY A 90 -5.31 23.15 -20.42
N GLU A 91 -4.65 24.13 -21.04
CA GLU A 91 -5.05 24.71 -22.33
C GLU A 91 -4.68 23.81 -23.52
N ALA A 92 -3.63 23.00 -23.39
CA ALA A 92 -3.38 21.93 -24.32
C ALA A 92 -4.39 20.81 -24.03
N GLY A 93 -5.43 20.66 -24.85
CA GLY A 93 -6.26 19.44 -24.91
C GLY A 93 -5.46 18.20 -25.37
N GLY A 94 -4.24 18.06 -24.88
CA GLY A 94 -3.25 17.04 -25.20
C GLY A 94 -2.94 16.16 -23.99
N GLN A 95 -2.02 15.23 -24.21
CA GLN A 95 -1.68 14.13 -23.30
C GLN A 95 -1.45 14.62 -21.85
N PRO A 96 -2.05 13.95 -20.85
CA PRO A 96 -1.85 14.32 -19.46
C PRO A 96 -0.36 14.26 -19.11
N LEU A 97 0.09 15.15 -18.21
CA LEU A 97 1.51 15.29 -17.83
C LEU A 97 2.18 13.96 -17.47
N SER A 98 1.41 13.03 -16.89
CA SER A 98 1.85 11.67 -16.60
C SER A 98 2.30 10.90 -17.85
N GLU A 99 1.60 11.03 -18.97
CA GLU A 99 1.95 10.38 -20.23
C GLU A 99 3.15 11.05 -20.90
N LEU A 100 3.24 12.39 -20.83
CA LEU A 100 4.37 13.15 -21.38
C LEU A 100 5.68 12.82 -20.65
N ILE A 101 5.64 12.67 -19.32
CA ILE A 101 6.78 12.23 -18.50
C ILE A 101 7.19 10.78 -18.84
N ILE A 102 6.23 9.90 -19.14
CA ILE A 102 6.51 8.52 -19.55
C ILE A 102 7.18 8.49 -20.92
N GLU A 103 6.74 9.33 -21.86
CA GLU A 103 7.28 9.40 -23.21
C GLU A 103 8.70 9.99 -23.26
N MET A 104 8.97 11.03 -22.47
CA MET A 104 10.32 11.63 -22.34
C MET A 104 11.36 10.72 -21.67
N ARG A 105 10.93 9.63 -21.03
CA ARG A 105 11.82 8.66 -20.34
C ARG A 105 12.21 7.47 -21.23
N ARG A 106 11.65 7.36 -22.44
CA ARG A 106 12.11 6.41 -23.47
C ARG A 106 13.32 6.95 -24.22
#